data_AF-A0AB34FU93-F1
#
_entry.id   AF-A0AB34FU93-F1
#
_cell.length_a   1.000
_cell.length_b   1.000
_cell.length_c   1.000
_cell.angle_alpha   90.00
_cell.angle_beta   90.00
_cell.angle_gamma   90.00
#
_symmetry.space_group_name_H-M   'P 1'
#
loop_
_entity.id
_entity.type
_entity.pdbx_description
1 polymer ?
#
loop_
_entity_poly.entity_id
_entity_poly.type
_entity_poly.pdbx_seq_one_letter_code
_entity_poly.pdbx_strand_id
1 'polypeptide(L)'
;MHIIMKLSIALLLASSTGWATALERQCHGNARNEGGNWFCGEIEHMLYTGMRSRGSYKTVTGMGSNGQCSMQDKSYDGPLGPLDDELSIHIRGPFHLKEAAVYNLGAGNNWNRVAYYNAERRQADNMVFMGNYGGQGSGVFDYKWGNSLSYLNADGTAGTGSPQVLKDVQVPSGKEFSIFSGQRCDGSCGFSRANDVAYKGFGGGNKVFLFHFKMPLDGNRGFNGDMPALWALNARIPRAAQYNACNCWQTGCGEFDIFEVLAKGDRKCKSTFHMASGFGSSDYFARPVDGFVKIAVVLSAKTSAVSIHRLDYNTGFESSFSDATVFGWLMGPMNGKGASKFEAS
;
A
#
# COMPACT_ATOMS: atom_id res chain seq x y z
N MET A 1 18.37 18.50 2.11
CA MET A 1 17.56 19.34 1.20
C MET A 1 16.65 18.39 0.43
N HIS A 2 15.48 18.08 1.00
CA HIS A 2 14.61 17.01 0.50
C HIS A 2 13.47 17.62 -0.32
N ILE A 3 13.43 17.26 -1.60
CA ILE A 3 12.44 17.72 -2.57
C ILE A 3 11.11 17.01 -2.26
N ILE A 4 10.13 17.77 -1.78
CA ILE A 4 8.72 17.36 -1.83
C ILE A 4 8.26 17.67 -3.25
N MET A 5 8.13 16.63 -4.08
CA MET A 5 7.62 16.79 -5.44
C MET A 5 6.09 16.82 -5.37
N LYS A 6 5.53 18.02 -5.14
CA LYS A 6 4.12 18.31 -5.41
C LYS A 6 3.94 18.28 -6.93
N LEU A 7 3.38 17.21 -7.48
CA LEU A 7 2.87 17.23 -8.85
C LEU A 7 1.41 17.66 -8.82
N SER A 8 1.13 18.82 -9.42
CA SER A 8 -0.24 19.20 -9.79
C SER A 8 -0.69 18.24 -10.90
N ILE A 9 -1.66 17.38 -10.60
CA ILE A 9 -2.31 16.54 -11.62
C ILE A 9 -3.19 17.44 -12.48
N ALA A 10 -2.77 17.68 -13.73
CA ALA A 10 -3.63 18.27 -14.75
C ALA A 10 -4.55 17.17 -15.30
N LEU A 11 -5.86 17.34 -15.10
CA LEU A 11 -6.90 16.44 -15.61
C LEU A 11 -7.07 16.67 -17.12
N LEU A 12 -6.76 15.68 -17.96
CA LEU A 12 -7.11 15.67 -19.37
C LEU A 12 -8.56 15.16 -19.53
N LEU A 13 -9.46 16.03 -19.98
CA LEU A 13 -10.78 15.66 -20.47
C LEU A 13 -10.64 15.10 -21.88
N ALA A 14 -10.75 13.78 -22.05
CA ALA A 14 -10.86 13.16 -23.37
C ALA A 14 -12.35 13.09 -23.77
N SER A 15 -12.72 13.80 -24.84
CA SER A 15 -14.01 13.66 -25.49
C SER A 15 -13.93 12.58 -26.56
N SER A 16 -14.59 11.43 -26.37
CA SER A 16 -14.75 10.42 -27.42
C SER A 16 -16.22 10.11 -27.67
N THR A 17 -16.68 10.42 -28.88
CA THR A 17 -17.97 9.98 -29.41
C THR A 17 -17.88 8.53 -29.88
N GLY A 18 -18.75 7.67 -29.34
CA GLY A 18 -19.21 6.45 -30.02
C GLY A 18 -18.93 5.13 -29.30
N TRP A 19 -19.99 4.31 -29.25
CA TRP A 19 -20.14 2.95 -28.72
C TRP A 19 -20.38 2.88 -27.21
N ALA A 20 -21.66 2.67 -26.85
CA ALA A 20 -22.13 2.58 -25.48
C ALA A 20 -21.58 1.34 -24.76
N THR A 21 -20.50 1.51 -24.00
CA THR A 21 -20.29 0.81 -22.74
C THR A 21 -20.73 1.78 -21.64
N ALA A 22 -21.82 1.46 -20.92
CA ALA A 22 -22.23 2.26 -19.78
C ALA A 22 -21.26 2.03 -18.62
N LEU A 23 -20.09 2.67 -18.63
CA LEU A 23 -19.07 2.56 -17.58
C LEU A 23 -18.21 3.82 -17.53
N GLU A 24 -18.57 4.72 -16.60
CA GLU A 24 -17.63 5.53 -15.79
C GLU A 24 -18.45 6.30 -14.75
N ARG A 25 -18.34 5.92 -13.47
CA ARG A 25 -18.83 6.76 -12.37
C ARG A 25 -17.64 7.10 -11.48
N GLN A 26 -16.76 7.95 -12.00
CA GLN A 26 -15.53 8.45 -11.36
C GLN A 26 -15.78 9.34 -10.12
N CYS A 27 -17.06 9.64 -9.82
CA CYS A 27 -17.47 10.56 -8.77
C CYS A 27 -18.92 10.27 -8.33
N HIS A 28 -19.09 9.82 -7.08
CA HIS A 28 -20.40 9.66 -6.44
C HIS A 28 -20.87 10.99 -5.83
N GLY A 29 -21.31 11.93 -6.67
CA GLY A 29 -21.91 13.19 -6.22
C GLY A 29 -21.29 14.40 -6.90
N ASN A 30 -21.29 15.53 -6.20
CA ASN A 30 -20.71 16.77 -6.70
C ASN A 30 -19.26 16.87 -6.26
N ALA A 31 -18.33 16.84 -7.22
CA ALA A 31 -16.91 17.02 -6.96
C ALA A 31 -16.65 18.39 -6.29
N ARG A 32 -15.86 18.40 -5.23
CA ARG A 32 -15.43 19.60 -4.51
C ARG A 32 -13.92 19.62 -4.41
N ASN A 33 -13.33 20.77 -4.70
CA ASN A 33 -11.92 21.02 -4.47
C ASN A 33 -11.75 21.56 -3.05
N GLU A 34 -11.00 20.82 -2.23
CA GLU A 34 -10.65 21.20 -0.87
C GLU A 34 -9.13 21.22 -0.75
N GLY A 35 -8.55 22.43 -0.74
CA GLY A 35 -7.11 22.60 -0.57
C GLY A 35 -6.25 22.00 -1.68
N GLY A 36 -6.76 21.89 -2.90
CA GLY A 36 -6.09 21.30 -4.06
C GLY A 36 -6.43 19.82 -4.30
N ASN A 37 -7.21 19.20 -3.40
CA ASN A 37 -7.64 17.81 -3.52
C ASN A 37 -9.11 17.74 -3.94
N TRP A 38 -9.43 16.88 -4.90
CA TRP A 38 -10.80 16.67 -5.36
C TRP A 38 -11.47 15.51 -4.61
N PHE A 39 -12.61 15.81 -4.00
CA PHE A 39 -13.44 14.87 -3.28
C PHE A 39 -14.84 14.80 -3.88
N CYS A 40 -15.37 13.59 -3.96
CA CYS A 40 -16.72 13.30 -4.45
C CYS A 40 -17.58 12.69 -3.35
N GLY A 41 -17.94 11.42 -3.47
CA GLY A 41 -18.76 10.71 -2.51
C GLY A 41 -17.93 9.99 -1.47
N GLU A 42 -18.46 9.94 -0.26
CA GLU A 42 -18.04 8.96 0.74
C GLU A 42 -18.49 7.56 0.29
N ILE A 43 -17.60 6.59 0.39
CA ILE A 43 -17.81 5.21 -0.04
C ILE A 43 -17.29 4.23 1.00
N GLU A 44 -17.77 2.99 0.90
CA GLU A 44 -17.34 1.83 1.69
C GLU A 44 -16.75 0.72 0.83
N HIS A 45 -16.81 0.88 -0.49
CA HIS A 45 -16.21 -0.02 -1.46
C HIS A 45 -15.68 0.75 -2.67
N MET A 46 -14.49 0.39 -3.13
CA MET A 46 -13.91 0.90 -4.37
C MET A 46 -13.39 -0.25 -5.20
N LEU A 47 -13.76 -0.30 -6.48
CA LEU A 47 -13.30 -1.29 -7.46
C LEU A 47 -12.55 -0.60 -8.61
N TYR A 48 -11.32 -1.03 -8.83
CA TYR A 48 -10.50 -0.68 -9.98
C TYR A 48 -10.47 -1.85 -10.97
N THR A 49 -10.89 -1.61 -12.20
CA THR A 49 -10.81 -2.56 -13.32
C THR A 49 -9.80 -2.09 -14.37
N GLY A 50 -9.48 -2.93 -15.35
CA GLY A 50 -8.51 -2.55 -16.39
C GLY A 50 -7.05 -2.58 -15.91
N MET A 51 -6.76 -3.28 -14.81
CA MET A 51 -5.43 -3.25 -14.19
C MET A 51 -4.34 -3.94 -15.02
N ARG A 52 -4.74 -4.74 -16.03
CA ARG A 52 -3.80 -5.40 -16.93
C ARG A 52 -3.01 -4.35 -17.68
N SER A 53 -1.69 -4.43 -17.57
CA SER A 53 -0.79 -3.55 -18.30
C SER A 53 0.51 -4.25 -18.65
N ARG A 54 1.16 -3.75 -19.70
CA ARG A 54 2.48 -4.19 -20.16
C ARG A 54 3.41 -2.98 -20.22
N GLY A 55 4.66 -3.19 -19.85
CA GLY A 55 5.65 -2.13 -19.90
C GLY A 55 6.99 -2.59 -19.34
N SER A 56 7.77 -1.61 -18.90
CA SER A 56 9.01 -1.85 -18.17
C SER A 56 9.26 -0.74 -17.17
N TYR A 57 9.94 -1.05 -16.08
CA TYR A 57 10.48 -0.10 -15.13
C TYR A 57 11.97 -0.40 -14.90
N LYS A 58 12.72 0.49 -14.25
CA LYS A 58 14.13 0.26 -13.95
C LYS A 58 14.30 -0.29 -12.54
N THR A 59 14.96 -1.43 -12.39
CA THR A 59 15.35 -1.98 -11.09
C THR A 59 16.80 -1.62 -10.79
N VAL A 60 17.09 -1.31 -9.52
CA VAL A 60 18.47 -1.07 -9.06
C VAL A 60 19.27 -2.37 -9.16
N THR A 61 20.53 -2.24 -9.56
CA THR A 61 21.54 -3.32 -9.61
C THR A 61 22.79 -2.98 -8.79
N GLY A 62 23.00 -1.71 -8.47
CA GLY A 62 24.13 -1.28 -7.65
C GLY A 62 24.00 0.15 -7.16
N MET A 63 24.56 0.42 -5.98
CA MET A 63 24.64 1.76 -5.38
C MET A 63 26.10 2.03 -4.99
N GLY A 64 26.80 2.83 -5.78
CA GLY A 64 28.22 3.14 -5.60
C GLY A 64 28.46 4.17 -4.49
N SER A 65 29.64 4.12 -3.87
CA SER A 65 30.06 5.08 -2.83
C SER A 65 30.16 6.53 -3.34
N ASN A 66 30.40 6.71 -4.64
CA ASN A 66 30.39 8.02 -5.31
C ASN A 66 28.98 8.60 -5.50
N GLY A 67 27.91 7.84 -5.27
CA GLY A 67 26.54 8.23 -5.57
C GLY A 67 26.01 7.72 -6.91
N GLN A 68 26.75 6.84 -7.59
CA GLN A 68 26.27 6.21 -8.82
C GLN A 68 25.15 5.22 -8.52
N CYS A 69 23.99 5.44 -9.12
CA CYS A 69 22.88 4.50 -9.10
C CYS A 69 22.88 3.69 -10.40
N SER A 70 23.24 2.41 -10.32
CA SER A 70 23.15 1.50 -11.46
C SER A 70 21.78 0.85 -11.49
N MET A 71 21.13 0.91 -12.64
CA MET A 71 19.81 0.32 -12.86
C MET A 71 19.77 -0.43 -14.19
N GLN A 72 18.85 -1.37 -14.30
CA GLN A 72 18.57 -2.10 -15.54
C GLN A 72 17.06 -2.17 -15.78
N ASP A 73 16.65 -2.33 -17.03
CA ASP A 73 15.24 -2.50 -17.37
C ASP A 73 14.72 -3.86 -16.88
N LYS A 74 13.51 -3.83 -16.33
CA LYS A 74 12.71 -5.01 -16.00
C LYS A 74 11.34 -4.86 -16.68
N SER A 75 11.07 -5.74 -17.61
CA SER A 75 9.77 -5.82 -18.28
C SER A 75 8.72 -6.48 -17.38
N TYR A 76 7.47 -6.09 -17.59
CA TYR A 76 6.30 -6.75 -17.04
C TYR A 76 5.21 -6.86 -18.10
N ASP A 77 4.43 -7.93 -18.05
CA ASP A 77 3.23 -8.17 -18.85
C ASP A 77 2.31 -9.02 -17.98
N GLY A 78 1.51 -8.33 -17.17
CA GLY A 78 0.83 -8.94 -16.05
C GLY A 78 -0.60 -8.43 -15.89
N PRO A 79 -1.53 -9.27 -15.39
CA PRO A 79 -2.91 -8.87 -15.17
C PRO A 79 -3.08 -7.74 -14.15
N LEU A 80 -2.07 -7.45 -13.33
CA LEU A 80 -2.05 -6.29 -12.43
C LEU A 80 -0.83 -5.40 -12.68
N GLY A 81 -0.17 -5.53 -13.83
CA GLY A 81 1.02 -4.77 -14.18
C GLY A 81 2.15 -4.97 -13.15
N PRO A 82 2.81 -3.89 -12.68
CA PRO A 82 3.85 -4.00 -11.65
C PRO A 82 3.37 -4.54 -10.30
N LEU A 83 2.07 -4.53 -10.01
CA LEU A 83 1.52 -5.03 -8.76
C LEU A 83 1.45 -6.56 -8.68
N ASP A 84 1.79 -7.26 -9.77
CA ASP A 84 2.00 -8.72 -9.75
C ASP A 84 3.28 -9.11 -8.99
N ASP A 85 4.24 -8.19 -8.89
CA ASP A 85 5.44 -8.36 -8.07
C ASP A 85 5.11 -8.43 -6.55
N GLU A 86 6.14 -8.71 -5.76
CA GLU A 86 6.09 -8.63 -4.30
C GLU A 86 5.72 -7.21 -3.83
N LEU A 87 4.70 -7.11 -2.97
CA LEU A 87 4.32 -5.86 -2.33
C LEU A 87 4.73 -5.83 -0.86
N SER A 88 5.19 -4.68 -0.39
CA SER A 88 5.37 -4.37 1.02
C SER A 88 4.26 -3.43 1.46
N ILE A 89 3.72 -3.60 2.66
CA ILE A 89 2.70 -2.71 3.22
C ILE A 89 3.38 -1.65 4.07
N HIS A 90 2.89 -0.42 4.04
CA HIS A 90 3.45 0.71 4.78
C HIS A 90 2.35 1.45 5.51
N ILE A 91 2.69 1.96 6.68
CA ILE A 91 1.80 2.67 7.56
C ILE A 91 2.48 3.95 8.03
N ARG A 92 1.74 5.05 8.00
CA ARG A 92 2.11 6.35 8.55
C ARG A 92 1.13 6.76 9.64
N GLY A 93 1.65 7.20 10.78
CA GLY A 93 0.84 7.67 11.90
C GLY A 93 0.21 9.06 11.67
N PRO A 94 -0.83 9.44 12.45
CA PRO A 94 -1.39 8.72 13.59
C PRO A 94 -2.24 7.49 13.19
N PHE A 95 -1.79 6.30 13.59
CA PHE A 95 -2.38 5.03 13.14
C PHE A 95 -2.31 3.97 14.24
N HIS A 96 -3.35 3.17 14.42
CA HIS A 96 -3.37 2.07 15.37
C HIS A 96 -3.81 0.80 14.67
N LEU A 97 -2.86 -0.11 14.45
CA LEU A 97 -3.07 -1.43 13.83
C LEU A 97 -3.37 -2.47 14.92
N LYS A 98 -4.48 -3.19 14.80
CA LYS A 98 -4.85 -4.30 15.69
C LYS A 98 -4.52 -5.65 15.07
N GLU A 99 -4.85 -5.83 13.81
CA GLU A 99 -4.63 -7.08 13.10
C GLU A 99 -4.30 -6.81 11.63
N ALA A 100 -3.46 -7.67 11.07
CA ALA A 100 -3.20 -7.73 9.63
C ALA A 100 -3.12 -9.19 9.20
N ALA A 101 -3.65 -9.51 8.03
CA ALA A 101 -3.57 -10.85 7.47
C ALA A 101 -3.35 -10.78 5.96
N VAL A 102 -2.59 -11.74 5.43
CA VAL A 102 -2.37 -11.88 3.99
C VAL A 102 -2.83 -13.25 3.54
N TYR A 103 -3.52 -13.32 2.41
CA TYR A 103 -4.02 -14.56 1.83
C TYR A 103 -3.61 -14.66 0.38
N ASN A 104 -3.25 -15.87 -0.03
CA ASN A 104 -3.02 -16.20 -1.43
C ASN A 104 -4.03 -17.26 -1.88
N LEU A 105 -4.39 -17.23 -3.16
CA LEU A 105 -5.21 -18.26 -3.78
C LEU A 105 -4.40 -19.56 -3.89
N GLY A 106 -4.83 -20.60 -3.18
CA GLY A 106 -4.24 -21.93 -3.25
C GLY A 106 -4.96 -22.85 -4.24
N ALA A 107 -4.55 -24.11 -4.27
CA ALA A 107 -5.22 -25.15 -5.04
C ALA A 107 -6.69 -25.30 -4.61
N GLY A 108 -7.57 -25.67 -5.54
CA GLY A 108 -9.00 -25.86 -5.26
C GLY A 108 -9.79 -24.56 -5.05
N ASN A 109 -9.25 -23.41 -5.45
CA ASN A 109 -9.87 -22.08 -5.27
C ASN A 109 -10.13 -21.69 -3.79
N ASN A 110 -9.31 -22.20 -2.86
CA ASN A 110 -9.35 -21.77 -1.46
C ASN A 110 -8.32 -20.67 -1.20
N TRP A 111 -8.72 -19.62 -0.50
CA TRP A 111 -7.83 -18.53 -0.11
C TRP A 111 -7.22 -18.85 1.26
N ASN A 112 -5.92 -19.12 1.29
CA ASN A 112 -5.24 -19.56 2.52
C ASN A 112 -4.45 -18.41 3.13
N ARG A 113 -4.55 -18.24 4.45
CA ARG A 113 -3.78 -17.23 5.19
C ARG A 113 -2.31 -17.61 5.19
N VAL A 114 -1.48 -16.77 4.58
CA VAL A 114 -0.03 -16.97 4.46
C VAL A 114 0.78 -16.13 5.44
N ALA A 115 0.16 -15.11 6.05
CA ALA A 115 0.78 -14.29 7.08
C ALA A 115 -0.30 -13.69 7.99
N TYR A 116 0.03 -13.50 9.28
CA TYR A 116 -0.91 -12.99 10.27
C TYR A 116 -0.21 -12.18 11.36
N TYR A 117 -0.85 -11.11 11.81
CA TYR A 117 -0.46 -10.32 12.96
C TYR A 117 -1.68 -10.05 13.83
N ASN A 118 -1.49 -10.16 15.15
CA ASN A 118 -2.46 -9.73 16.15
C ASN A 118 -1.74 -9.02 17.30
N ALA A 119 -2.08 -7.74 17.50
CA ALA A 119 -1.43 -6.85 18.45
C ALA A 119 -1.67 -7.26 19.92
N GLU A 120 -2.91 -7.62 20.24
CA GLU A 120 -3.33 -8.00 21.60
C GLU A 120 -2.61 -9.27 22.06
N ARG A 121 -2.52 -10.27 21.17
CA ARG A 121 -1.82 -11.53 21.42
C ARG A 121 -0.30 -11.43 21.26
N ARG A 122 0.21 -10.28 20.78
CA ARG A 122 1.62 -10.06 20.39
C ARG A 122 2.14 -11.17 19.48
N GLN A 123 1.33 -11.55 18.50
CA GLN A 123 1.61 -12.64 17.57
C GLN A 123 1.95 -12.08 16.19
N ALA A 124 2.98 -12.63 15.55
CA ALA A 124 3.30 -12.39 14.15
C ALA A 124 3.77 -13.70 13.50
N ASP A 125 2.96 -14.22 12.59
CA ASP A 125 3.26 -15.41 11.80
C ASP A 125 3.61 -14.99 10.37
N ASN A 126 4.82 -15.35 9.92
CA ASN A 126 5.33 -14.99 8.59
C ASN A 126 5.18 -13.49 8.26
N MET A 127 5.35 -12.62 9.26
CA MET A 127 5.41 -11.16 9.10
C MET A 127 6.62 -10.61 9.85
N VAL A 128 7.25 -9.59 9.26
CA VAL A 128 8.29 -8.81 9.95
C VAL A 128 7.98 -7.32 9.82
N PHE A 129 8.15 -6.60 10.94
CA PHE A 129 8.00 -5.16 11.01
C PHE A 129 9.34 -4.48 10.79
N MET A 130 9.37 -3.56 9.84
CA MET A 130 10.57 -2.88 9.39
C MET A 130 10.31 -1.38 9.23
N GLY A 131 11.34 -0.57 9.02
CA GLY A 131 11.15 0.83 8.65
C GLY A 131 12.41 1.44 8.06
N ASN A 132 12.28 2.66 7.55
CA ASN A 132 13.39 3.41 6.97
C ASN A 132 14.28 4.04 8.05
N TYR A 133 14.86 3.19 8.91
CA TYR A 133 15.64 3.53 10.10
C TYR A 133 17.06 2.94 10.08
N GLY A 134 17.59 2.59 8.91
CA GLY A 134 18.94 2.05 8.76
C GLY A 134 19.99 2.79 9.58
N GLY A 135 20.91 2.06 10.19
CA GLY A 135 21.89 2.60 11.14
C GLY A 135 21.40 2.68 12.59
N GLN A 136 20.11 2.41 12.87
CA GLN A 136 19.58 2.28 14.22
C GLN A 136 19.54 0.80 14.64
N GLY A 137 20.71 0.24 14.95
CA GLY A 137 20.87 -1.15 15.39
C GLY A 137 20.86 -2.20 14.27
N SER A 138 20.17 -1.93 13.16
CA SER A 138 20.25 -2.74 11.93
C SER A 138 20.13 -1.88 10.66
N GLY A 139 20.41 -2.48 9.50
CA GLY A 139 20.53 -1.75 8.26
C GLY A 139 21.69 -0.75 8.26
N VAL A 140 21.72 0.11 7.25
CA VAL A 140 22.81 1.07 7.02
C VAL A 140 22.28 2.50 6.83
N PHE A 141 23.08 3.46 7.27
CA PHE A 141 22.88 4.88 6.98
C PHE A 141 24.15 5.45 6.38
N ASP A 142 23.98 6.32 5.39
CA ASP A 142 25.00 7.24 4.94
C ASP A 142 24.33 8.51 4.39
N TYR A 143 25.11 9.59 4.24
CA TYR A 143 24.59 10.87 3.77
C TYR A 143 24.30 10.91 2.26
N LYS A 144 24.65 9.86 1.51
CA LYS A 144 24.42 9.78 0.06
C LYS A 144 23.04 9.23 -0.24
N TRP A 145 22.70 8.14 0.43
CA TRP A 145 21.53 7.31 0.15
C TRP A 145 20.48 7.40 1.27
N GLY A 146 20.83 7.97 2.42
CA GLY A 146 19.96 8.08 3.58
C GLY A 146 19.86 6.77 4.35
N ASN A 147 18.74 6.56 5.05
CA ASN A 147 18.46 5.30 5.74
C ASN A 147 18.13 4.19 4.72
N SER A 148 18.55 2.97 5.01
CA SER A 148 17.98 1.76 4.41
C SER A 148 16.81 1.25 5.26
N LEU A 149 16.24 0.11 4.85
CA LEU A 149 15.46 -0.73 5.75
C LEU A 149 16.26 -1.12 7.01
N SER A 150 15.54 -1.23 8.11
CA SER A 150 15.97 -1.68 9.44
C SER A 150 14.80 -2.41 10.09
N TYR A 151 15.08 -3.33 11.03
CA TYR A 151 14.02 -3.83 11.92
C TYR A 151 13.38 -2.68 12.70
N LEU A 152 12.08 -2.77 12.93
CA LEU A 152 11.30 -1.81 13.70
C LEU A 152 11.26 -2.19 15.18
N ASN A 153 11.36 -1.21 16.08
CA ASN A 153 11.08 -1.44 17.49
C ASN A 153 9.59 -1.73 17.74
N ALA A 154 9.28 -2.38 18.87
CA ALA A 154 7.92 -2.79 19.21
C ALA A 154 6.94 -1.61 19.41
N ASP A 155 7.44 -0.39 19.59
CA ASP A 155 6.63 0.82 19.72
C ASP A 155 6.32 1.48 18.36
N GLY A 156 6.90 1.00 17.25
CA GLY A 156 6.66 1.51 15.90
C GLY A 156 7.25 2.90 15.61
N THR A 157 8.33 3.28 16.31
CA THR A 157 8.84 4.66 16.33
C THR A 157 10.31 4.81 15.93
N ALA A 158 11.07 3.71 15.89
CA ALA A 158 12.51 3.72 15.63
C ALA A 158 13.01 2.36 15.14
N GLY A 159 14.27 2.30 14.70
CA GLY A 159 14.95 1.05 14.37
C GLY A 159 15.41 0.27 15.60
N THR A 160 15.74 -1.01 15.41
CA THR A 160 16.30 -1.91 16.43
C THR A 160 17.25 -2.93 15.81
N GLY A 161 18.01 -3.65 16.65
CA GLY A 161 19.00 -4.65 16.21
C GLY A 161 18.43 -6.02 15.83
N SER A 162 17.19 -6.33 16.20
CA SER A 162 16.55 -7.63 15.92
C SER A 162 15.05 -7.48 15.67
N PRO A 163 14.40 -8.40 14.93
CA PRO A 163 12.95 -8.37 14.73
C PRO A 163 12.20 -8.26 16.06
N GLN A 164 11.19 -7.38 16.11
CA GLN A 164 10.25 -7.27 17.21
C GLN A 164 8.82 -7.30 16.67
N VAL A 165 7.90 -7.84 17.47
CA VAL A 165 6.47 -7.78 17.16
C VAL A 165 5.94 -6.42 17.61
N LEU A 166 5.24 -5.71 16.72
CA LEU A 166 4.60 -4.44 17.04
C LEU A 166 3.60 -4.64 18.20
N LYS A 167 3.68 -3.78 19.22
CA LYS A 167 2.73 -3.78 20.34
C LYS A 167 1.36 -3.28 19.89
N ASP A 168 0.38 -3.48 20.76
CA ASP A 168 -0.92 -2.82 20.66
C ASP A 168 -0.81 -1.31 21.00
N VAL A 169 -0.26 -0.54 20.07
CA VAL A 169 0.07 0.89 20.25
C VAL A 169 -0.44 1.74 19.09
N GLN A 170 -0.69 3.01 19.39
CA GLN A 170 -0.88 4.05 18.39
C GLN A 170 0.48 4.59 17.94
N VAL A 171 0.80 4.42 16.67
CA VAL A 171 1.95 5.05 16.02
C VAL A 171 1.65 6.54 15.83
N PRO A 172 2.49 7.46 16.31
CA PRO A 172 2.21 8.90 16.25
C PRO A 172 2.51 9.52 14.88
N SER A 173 2.04 10.75 14.65
CA SER A 173 2.44 11.56 13.49
C SER A 173 3.95 11.56 13.22
N GLY A 174 4.31 11.56 11.94
CA GLY A 174 5.71 11.60 11.49
C GLY A 174 6.49 10.31 11.73
N LYS A 175 5.83 9.25 12.21
CA LYS A 175 6.39 7.91 12.30
C LYS A 175 5.77 7.01 11.26
N GLU A 176 6.64 6.22 10.65
CA GLU A 176 6.30 5.31 9.58
C GLU A 176 6.98 3.97 9.80
N PHE A 177 6.32 2.93 9.33
CA PHE A 177 6.89 1.59 9.28
C PHE A 177 6.30 0.80 8.12
N SER A 178 6.90 -0.35 7.86
CA SER A 178 6.55 -1.26 6.79
C SER A 178 6.42 -2.69 7.31
N ILE A 179 5.62 -3.50 6.61
CA ILE A 179 5.37 -4.90 6.88
C ILE A 179 5.79 -5.70 5.64
N PHE A 180 6.67 -6.67 5.86
CA PHE A 180 7.10 -7.66 4.88
C PHE A 180 6.70 -9.05 5.32
N SER A 181 6.82 -10.03 4.42
CA SER A 181 6.74 -11.44 4.83
C SER A 181 7.91 -11.79 5.75
N GLY A 182 7.75 -12.84 6.56
CA GLY A 182 8.82 -13.37 7.40
C GLY A 182 9.91 -14.12 6.63
N GLN A 183 9.82 -14.16 5.31
CA GLN A 183 10.77 -14.86 4.45
C GLN A 183 11.95 -13.95 4.10
N ARG A 184 13.16 -14.36 4.45
CA ARG A 184 14.37 -13.67 4.02
C ARG A 184 14.56 -13.79 2.50
N CYS A 185 15.22 -12.79 1.93
CA CYS A 185 15.62 -12.84 0.53
C CYS A 185 16.64 -13.96 0.26
N ASP A 186 16.41 -14.74 -0.80
CA ASP A 186 17.22 -15.88 -1.24
C ASP A 186 17.82 -15.65 -2.64
N GLY A 187 18.05 -14.39 -3.00
CA GLY A 187 18.48 -13.96 -4.34
C GLY A 187 17.33 -13.56 -5.27
N SER A 188 16.09 -14.01 -5.01
CA SER A 188 14.92 -13.66 -5.85
C SER A 188 14.50 -12.19 -5.73
N CYS A 189 14.87 -11.53 -4.63
CA CYS A 189 14.45 -10.16 -4.32
C CYS A 189 15.04 -9.09 -5.26
N GLY A 190 16.11 -9.41 -5.99
CA GLY A 190 16.95 -8.43 -6.67
C GLY A 190 17.86 -7.69 -5.69
N PHE A 191 18.23 -6.45 -6.05
CA PHE A 191 19.09 -5.62 -5.21
C PHE A 191 18.44 -5.25 -3.87
N SER A 192 19.21 -5.37 -2.80
CA SER A 192 18.91 -4.76 -1.50
C SER A 192 20.15 -4.01 -1.03
N ARG A 193 19.95 -2.79 -0.51
CA ARG A 193 21.05 -1.99 0.05
C ARG A 193 21.52 -2.56 1.39
N ALA A 194 20.60 -3.12 2.17
CA ALA A 194 20.88 -3.81 3.43
C ALA A 194 20.50 -5.29 3.30
N ASN A 195 21.46 -6.10 2.84
CA ASN A 195 21.24 -7.52 2.55
C ASN A 195 20.95 -8.36 3.81
N ASP A 196 21.53 -7.96 4.94
CA ASP A 196 21.39 -8.60 6.25
C ASP A 196 19.97 -8.50 6.84
N VAL A 197 19.20 -7.51 6.40
CA VAL A 197 17.81 -7.28 6.81
C VAL A 197 16.84 -7.32 5.62
N ALA A 198 17.18 -7.99 4.53
CA ALA A 198 16.32 -8.06 3.35
C ALA A 198 15.27 -9.18 3.46
N TYR A 199 13.99 -8.81 3.34
CA TYR A 199 12.86 -9.73 3.34
C TYR A 199 12.04 -9.63 2.03
N LYS A 200 11.39 -10.73 1.68
CA LYS A 200 10.44 -10.79 0.56
C LYS A 200 9.18 -10.00 0.92
N GLY A 201 8.63 -9.29 -0.05
CA GLY A 201 7.27 -8.78 0.08
C GLY A 201 6.24 -9.90 -0.11
N PHE A 202 4.98 -9.54 -0.10
CA PHE A 202 3.87 -10.45 -0.38
C PHE A 202 3.64 -10.52 -1.89
N GLY A 203 4.06 -11.63 -2.51
CA GLY A 203 3.93 -11.87 -3.95
C GLY A 203 2.69 -12.68 -4.35
N GLY A 204 2.57 -12.93 -5.66
CA GLY A 204 1.49 -13.72 -6.27
C GLY A 204 0.38 -12.83 -6.85
N GLY A 205 -0.10 -13.14 -8.06
CA GLY A 205 -1.10 -12.29 -8.75
C GLY A 205 -2.49 -12.26 -8.10
N ASN A 206 -2.83 -13.27 -7.28
CA ASN A 206 -4.07 -13.32 -6.52
C ASN A 206 -3.74 -13.24 -5.03
N LYS A 207 -3.94 -12.07 -4.43
CA LYS A 207 -3.60 -11.81 -3.03
C LYS A 207 -4.62 -10.90 -2.36
N VAL A 208 -4.89 -11.16 -1.09
CA VAL A 208 -5.78 -10.36 -0.24
C VAL A 208 -5.00 -9.88 0.97
N PHE A 209 -5.13 -8.59 1.28
CA PHE A 209 -4.69 -8.02 2.55
C PHE A 209 -5.92 -7.65 3.38
N LEU A 210 -6.01 -8.15 4.61
CA LEU A 210 -7.02 -7.73 5.58
C LEU A 210 -6.36 -6.89 6.66
N PHE A 211 -7.00 -5.79 7.05
CA PHE A 211 -6.51 -4.91 8.11
C PHE A 211 -7.62 -4.56 9.08
N HIS A 212 -7.29 -4.57 10.37
CA HIS A 212 -8.14 -4.09 11.45
C HIS A 212 -7.41 -2.90 12.11
N PHE A 213 -7.92 -1.68 11.94
CA PHE A 213 -7.19 -0.48 12.35
C PHE A 213 -8.09 0.73 12.62
N LYS A 214 -7.52 1.78 13.22
CA LYS A 214 -8.07 3.14 13.25
C LYS A 214 -7.00 4.18 12.88
N MET A 215 -7.45 5.34 12.43
CA MET A 215 -6.63 6.50 12.07
C MET A 215 -7.08 7.70 12.92
N PRO A 216 -6.72 7.77 14.20
CA PRO A 216 -7.22 8.78 15.13
C PRO A 216 -6.64 10.16 14.81
N LEU A 217 -7.35 11.24 15.13
CA LEU A 217 -6.79 12.59 15.11
C LEU A 217 -5.79 12.75 16.25
N ASP A 218 -4.63 13.35 15.99
CA ASP A 218 -3.63 13.66 17.03
C ASP A 218 -3.30 15.15 17.15
N GLY A 219 -3.93 16.00 16.32
CA GLY A 219 -3.76 17.45 16.39
C GLY A 219 -2.41 17.96 15.91
N ASN A 220 -1.48 17.10 15.49
CA ASN A 220 -0.17 17.52 15.01
C ASN A 220 -0.33 18.28 13.67
N ARG A 221 0.32 19.44 13.55
CA ARG A 221 0.29 20.26 12.33
C ARG A 221 1.68 20.47 11.71
N GLY A 222 2.68 19.72 12.17
CA GLY A 222 4.04 19.70 11.63
C GLY A 222 4.15 18.99 10.28
N PHE A 223 5.39 18.64 9.90
CA PHE A 223 5.65 17.83 8.71
C PHE A 223 5.01 16.44 8.86
N ASN A 224 4.22 16.01 7.87
CA ASN A 224 3.39 14.78 7.92
C ASN A 224 2.53 14.65 9.20
N GLY A 225 2.18 15.78 9.83
CA GLY A 225 1.36 15.81 11.04
C GLY A 225 -0.11 15.55 10.74
N ASP A 226 -0.72 14.62 11.48
CA ASP A 226 -2.14 14.28 11.41
C ASP A 226 -2.61 13.89 9.99
N MET A 227 -1.72 13.24 9.24
CA MET A 227 -1.91 12.76 7.86
C MET A 227 -1.58 11.27 7.77
N PRO A 228 -2.33 10.39 8.46
CA PRO A 228 -2.03 8.96 8.44
C PRO A 228 -2.25 8.35 7.06
N ALA A 229 -1.58 7.25 6.82
CA ALA A 229 -1.70 6.52 5.57
C ALA A 229 -1.51 5.02 5.76
N LEU A 230 -2.13 4.25 4.86
CA LEU A 230 -1.92 2.83 4.62
C LEU A 230 -1.72 2.67 3.10
N TRP A 231 -0.54 2.21 2.68
CA TRP A 231 -0.23 2.02 1.27
C TRP A 231 0.59 0.74 1.04
N ALA A 232 0.71 0.34 -0.23
CA ALA A 232 1.58 -0.72 -0.67
C ALA A 232 2.63 -0.18 -1.64
N LEU A 233 3.88 -0.61 -1.48
CA LEU A 233 4.97 -0.36 -2.43
C LEU A 233 5.40 -1.67 -3.08
N ASN A 234 5.82 -1.62 -4.34
CA ASN A 234 6.68 -2.66 -4.89
C ASN A 234 7.87 -2.85 -3.94
N ALA A 235 8.08 -4.07 -3.45
CA ALA A 235 9.02 -4.35 -2.37
C ALA A 235 10.48 -4.04 -2.73
N ARG A 236 10.79 -3.82 -4.01
CA ARG A 236 12.10 -3.32 -4.48
C ARG A 236 12.39 -1.89 -4.04
N ILE A 237 11.37 -1.04 -3.88
CA ILE A 237 11.53 0.36 -3.47
C ILE A 237 12.18 0.46 -2.10
N PRO A 238 11.59 -0.08 -1.01
CA PRO A 238 12.18 -0.01 0.30
C PRO A 238 13.47 -0.83 0.44
N ARG A 239 13.63 -1.94 -0.30
CA ARG A 239 14.89 -2.71 -0.29
C ARG A 239 16.08 -1.92 -0.83
N ALA A 240 15.86 -1.01 -1.78
CA ALA A 240 16.88 -0.08 -2.25
C ALA A 240 16.99 1.14 -1.30
N ALA A 241 16.30 2.23 -1.61
CA ALA A 241 16.28 3.44 -0.81
C ALA A 241 14.93 4.16 -0.99
N GLN A 242 13.98 3.91 -0.08
CA GLN A 242 12.58 4.36 -0.17
C GLN A 242 12.42 5.85 -0.47
N TYR A 243 13.19 6.70 0.22
CA TYR A 243 13.12 8.16 0.11
C TYR A 243 14.28 8.78 -0.67
N ASN A 244 14.85 8.03 -1.61
CA ASN A 244 15.90 8.49 -2.53
C ASN A 244 15.49 8.18 -3.97
N ALA A 245 15.99 8.93 -4.95
CA ALA A 245 15.69 8.68 -6.36
C ALA A 245 16.28 7.34 -6.90
N CYS A 246 17.27 6.76 -6.22
CA CYS A 246 17.84 5.47 -6.58
C CYS A 246 16.97 4.29 -6.14
N ASN A 247 15.77 4.22 -6.70
CA ASN A 247 14.84 3.11 -6.59
C ASN A 247 13.92 3.09 -7.83
N CYS A 248 13.03 2.11 -7.94
CA CYS A 248 12.22 1.94 -9.15
C CYS A 248 10.94 2.81 -9.22
N TRP A 249 10.59 3.56 -8.16
CA TRP A 249 9.34 4.32 -8.04
C TRP A 249 9.16 5.32 -9.18
N GLN A 250 10.18 6.16 -9.43
CA GLN A 250 10.15 7.17 -10.51
C GLN A 250 10.08 6.55 -11.91
N THR A 251 10.39 5.26 -12.03
CA THR A 251 10.33 4.52 -13.29
C THR A 251 9.08 3.64 -13.40
N GLY A 252 8.13 3.78 -12.46
CA GLY A 252 6.80 3.21 -12.56
C GLY A 252 6.63 1.80 -11.99
N CYS A 253 7.51 1.33 -11.09
CA CYS A 253 7.35 0.00 -10.50
C CYS A 253 6.19 -0.13 -9.50
N GLY A 254 5.59 0.99 -9.10
CA GLY A 254 4.27 1.02 -8.50
C GLY A 254 4.23 1.31 -7.00
N GLU A 255 3.27 2.14 -6.65
CA GLU A 255 2.75 2.42 -5.31
C GLU A 255 1.22 2.45 -5.38
N PHE A 256 0.57 1.92 -4.36
CA PHE A 256 -0.87 1.88 -4.22
C PHE A 256 -1.26 2.40 -2.84
N ASP A 257 -1.75 3.64 -2.80
CA ASP A 257 -2.35 4.24 -1.62
C ASP A 257 -3.73 3.66 -1.42
N ILE A 258 -3.91 2.95 -0.31
CA ILE A 258 -5.17 2.27 0.02
C ILE A 258 -6.06 3.26 0.77
N PHE A 259 -5.53 3.83 1.85
CA PHE A 259 -6.15 4.92 2.60
C PHE A 259 -5.07 5.99 2.84
N GLU A 260 -5.16 7.14 2.17
CA GLU A 260 -4.26 8.27 2.41
C GLU A 260 -5.03 9.56 2.78
N VAL A 261 -4.68 10.13 3.93
CA VAL A 261 -5.15 11.47 4.32
C VAL A 261 -4.24 12.52 3.67
N LEU A 262 -4.76 13.29 2.72
CA LEU A 262 -4.00 14.26 1.92
C LEU A 262 -3.81 15.64 2.57
N ALA A 263 -4.48 15.91 3.68
CA ALA A 263 -4.36 17.17 4.40
C ALA A 263 -4.41 16.97 5.92
N LYS A 264 -3.68 17.83 6.65
CA LYS A 264 -3.52 17.72 8.11
C LYS A 264 -4.86 17.78 8.83
N GLY A 265 -5.21 16.71 9.55
CA GLY A 265 -6.46 16.61 10.29
C GLY A 265 -7.70 16.41 9.42
N ASP A 266 -7.54 16.13 8.12
CA ASP A 266 -8.67 15.78 7.27
C ASP A 266 -9.25 14.42 7.70
N ARG A 267 -10.56 14.27 7.47
CA ARG A 267 -11.36 13.11 7.82
C ARG A 267 -11.68 12.24 6.58
N LYS A 268 -10.97 12.47 5.48
CA LYS A 268 -11.16 11.77 4.20
C LYS A 268 -9.87 11.06 3.80
N CYS A 269 -10.01 9.82 3.35
CA CYS A 269 -8.93 8.99 2.86
C CYS A 269 -9.11 8.75 1.36
N LYS A 270 -8.07 9.09 0.59
CA LYS A 270 -7.98 8.85 -0.84
C LYS A 270 -7.33 7.51 -1.12
N SER A 271 -7.63 6.98 -2.30
CA SER A 271 -7.01 5.79 -2.85
C SER A 271 -6.48 6.11 -4.24
N THR A 272 -5.20 5.85 -4.48
CA THR A 272 -4.46 6.30 -5.66
C THR A 272 -3.42 5.25 -6.06
N PHE A 273 -3.20 5.10 -7.36
CA PHE A 273 -2.07 4.35 -7.89
C PHE A 273 -1.04 5.32 -8.45
N HIS A 274 0.19 5.18 -7.99
CA HIS A 274 1.38 5.85 -8.52
C HIS A 274 2.19 4.82 -9.33
N MET A 275 1.90 4.74 -10.62
CA MET A 275 2.59 3.88 -11.59
C MET A 275 3.14 4.73 -12.75
N ALA A 276 3.53 4.11 -13.87
CA ALA A 276 3.98 4.86 -15.05
C ALA A 276 2.96 5.91 -15.51
N SER A 277 1.66 5.56 -15.42
CA SER A 277 0.54 6.49 -15.46
C SER A 277 -0.21 6.36 -14.14
N GLY A 278 -0.28 7.45 -13.37
CA GLY A 278 -1.02 7.46 -12.11
C GLY A 278 -2.52 7.58 -12.34
N PHE A 279 -3.32 6.92 -11.50
CA PHE A 279 -4.79 6.99 -11.57
C PHE A 279 -5.44 6.80 -10.20
N GLY A 280 -6.67 7.27 -10.05
CA GLY A 280 -7.42 7.22 -8.81
C GLY A 280 -8.84 7.76 -8.98
N SER A 281 -9.73 7.40 -8.06
CA SER A 281 -11.09 7.92 -8.02
C SER A 281 -11.13 9.22 -7.22
N SER A 282 -12.06 10.13 -7.54
CA SER A 282 -12.33 11.31 -6.69
C SER A 282 -13.18 10.97 -5.46
N ASP A 283 -13.79 9.78 -5.41
CA ASP A 283 -14.43 9.26 -4.20
C ASP A 283 -13.42 9.02 -3.08
N TYR A 284 -13.92 8.90 -1.85
CA TYR A 284 -13.08 8.77 -0.66
C TYR A 284 -13.71 7.87 0.39
N PHE A 285 -12.87 7.23 1.20
CA PHE A 285 -13.31 6.57 2.43
C PHE A 285 -13.32 7.59 3.57
N ALA A 286 -14.31 7.51 4.45
CA ALA A 286 -14.22 8.23 5.72
C ALA A 286 -13.01 7.71 6.51
N ARG A 287 -12.18 8.63 7.01
CA ARG A 287 -11.08 8.30 7.92
C ARG A 287 -11.67 7.66 9.19
N PRO A 288 -11.20 6.47 9.61
CA PRO A 288 -11.69 5.82 10.83
C PRO A 288 -11.13 6.50 12.08
N VAL A 289 -11.66 7.68 12.42
CA VAL A 289 -11.19 8.50 13.55
C VAL A 289 -11.68 7.93 14.88
N ASP A 290 -12.98 7.66 14.97
CA ASP A 290 -13.68 7.44 16.24
C ASP A 290 -13.83 5.94 16.60
N GLY A 291 -13.44 5.03 15.70
CA GLY A 291 -13.55 3.59 15.92
C GLY A 291 -12.65 2.79 14.99
N PHE A 292 -12.41 1.54 15.37
CA PHE A 292 -11.69 0.60 14.51
C PHE A 292 -12.58 0.13 13.37
N VAL A 293 -11.96 -0.11 12.23
CA VAL A 293 -12.60 -0.67 11.03
C VAL A 293 -11.84 -1.90 10.56
N LYS A 294 -12.53 -2.78 9.85
CA LYS A 294 -11.93 -3.90 9.12
C LYS A 294 -12.09 -3.64 7.64
N ILE A 295 -11.02 -3.83 6.87
CA ILE A 295 -11.07 -3.74 5.41
C ILE A 295 -10.46 -4.98 4.76
N ALA A 296 -10.92 -5.30 3.57
CA ALA A 296 -10.26 -6.19 2.62
C ALA A 296 -9.73 -5.39 1.44
N VAL A 297 -8.47 -5.65 1.08
CA VAL A 297 -7.84 -5.17 -0.15
C VAL A 297 -7.59 -6.40 -1.02
N VAL A 298 -8.36 -6.54 -2.10
CA VAL A 298 -8.32 -7.73 -2.97
C VAL A 298 -7.61 -7.37 -4.26
N LEU A 299 -6.50 -8.03 -4.54
CA LEU A 299 -5.80 -7.97 -5.83
C LEU A 299 -6.06 -9.27 -6.58
N SER A 300 -6.80 -9.19 -7.68
CA SER A 300 -7.29 -10.33 -8.44
C SER A 300 -6.71 -10.32 -9.86
N ALA A 301 -5.64 -11.08 -10.06
CA ALA A 301 -5.11 -11.39 -11.39
C ALA A 301 -6.16 -12.09 -12.28
N LYS A 302 -7.04 -12.92 -11.69
CA LYS A 302 -8.11 -13.64 -12.39
C LYS A 302 -9.04 -12.69 -13.15
N THR A 303 -9.29 -11.50 -12.61
CA THR A 303 -10.21 -10.51 -13.17
C THR A 303 -9.52 -9.21 -13.59
N SER A 304 -8.18 -9.14 -13.46
CA SER A 304 -7.38 -7.92 -13.69
C SER A 304 -7.98 -6.71 -12.95
N ALA A 305 -8.29 -6.92 -11.67
CA ALA A 305 -8.99 -5.93 -10.84
C ALA A 305 -8.40 -5.85 -9.43
N VAL A 306 -8.53 -4.66 -8.83
CA VAL A 306 -8.17 -4.40 -7.43
C VAL A 306 -9.37 -3.78 -6.73
N SER A 307 -9.62 -4.12 -5.48
CA SER A 307 -10.65 -3.45 -4.69
C SER A 307 -10.21 -3.16 -3.27
N ILE A 308 -10.91 -2.20 -2.65
CA ILE A 308 -10.86 -1.90 -1.23
C ILE A 308 -12.30 -1.97 -0.72
N HIS A 309 -12.55 -2.78 0.29
CA HIS A 309 -13.89 -3.00 0.84
C HIS A 309 -13.88 -2.91 2.36
N ARG A 310 -14.73 -2.07 2.95
CA ARG A 310 -15.00 -2.12 4.38
C ARG A 310 -15.85 -3.35 4.69
N LEU A 311 -15.36 -4.16 5.61
CA LEU A 311 -15.97 -5.41 6.04
C LEU A 311 -16.95 -5.17 7.19
N ASP A 312 -17.85 -6.13 7.39
CA ASP A 312 -18.57 -6.25 8.65
C ASP A 312 -17.55 -6.37 9.80
N TYR A 313 -17.78 -5.62 10.88
CA TYR A 313 -16.84 -5.56 12.00
C TYR A 313 -16.64 -6.91 12.69
N ASN A 314 -17.60 -7.83 12.60
CA ASN A 314 -17.52 -9.18 13.14
C ASN A 314 -16.74 -10.16 12.25
N THR A 315 -16.31 -9.75 11.06
CA THR A 315 -15.50 -10.60 10.17
C THR A 315 -14.21 -11.01 10.88
N GLY A 316 -14.06 -12.29 11.19
CA GLY A 316 -12.82 -12.87 11.70
C GLY A 316 -11.76 -12.98 10.61
N PHE A 317 -10.47 -12.90 10.97
CA PHE A 317 -9.37 -13.15 10.03
C PHE A 317 -9.02 -14.64 10.08
N GLU A 318 -9.90 -15.49 9.53
CA GLU A 318 -9.81 -16.96 9.61
C GLU A 318 -8.54 -17.52 8.94
N SER A 319 -8.24 -18.81 9.14
CA SER A 319 -7.13 -19.46 8.45
C SER A 319 -7.34 -19.59 6.94
N SER A 320 -8.59 -19.57 6.48
CA SER A 320 -8.92 -19.58 5.05
C SER A 320 -10.31 -19.01 4.75
N PHE A 321 -10.52 -18.62 3.49
CA PHE A 321 -11.82 -18.19 2.95
C PHE A 321 -12.14 -18.88 1.62
N SER A 322 -13.44 -19.04 1.35
CA SER A 322 -13.92 -19.50 0.04
C SER A 322 -13.70 -18.46 -1.06
N ASP A 323 -13.58 -18.89 -2.32
CA ASP A 323 -13.54 -17.98 -3.47
C ASP A 323 -14.77 -17.06 -3.53
N ALA A 324 -15.94 -17.58 -3.16
CA ALA A 324 -17.19 -16.81 -3.14
C ALA A 324 -17.15 -15.66 -2.11
N THR A 325 -16.56 -15.89 -0.94
CA THR A 325 -16.37 -14.84 0.09
C THR A 325 -15.47 -13.73 -0.42
N VAL A 326 -14.29 -14.09 -0.96
CA VAL A 326 -13.33 -13.10 -1.49
C VAL A 326 -13.88 -12.38 -2.71
N PHE A 327 -14.61 -13.08 -3.58
CA PHE A 327 -15.30 -12.47 -4.71
C PHE A 327 -16.37 -11.47 -4.27
N GLY A 328 -17.07 -11.74 -3.16
CA GLY A 328 -17.98 -10.79 -2.54
C GLY A 328 -17.27 -9.50 -2.12
N TRP A 329 -16.09 -9.59 -1.52
CA TRP A 329 -15.27 -8.42 -1.18
C TRP A 329 -14.77 -7.68 -2.42
N LEU A 330 -14.41 -8.41 -3.47
CA LEU A 330 -13.98 -7.82 -4.74
C LEU A 330 -15.09 -6.98 -5.37
N MET A 331 -16.30 -7.54 -5.47
CA MET A 331 -17.42 -6.92 -6.16
C MET A 331 -18.17 -5.89 -5.31
N GLY A 332 -18.06 -5.97 -3.99
CA GLY A 332 -18.74 -5.06 -3.06
C GLY A 332 -20.25 -5.31 -2.98
N PRO A 333 -21.01 -4.35 -2.42
CA PRO A 333 -22.45 -4.52 -2.20
C PRO A 333 -23.23 -4.58 -3.52
N MET A 334 -24.12 -5.57 -3.67
CA MET A 334 -24.90 -5.79 -4.91
C MET A 334 -25.80 -4.61 -5.30
N ASN A 335 -26.23 -3.79 -4.33
CA ASN A 335 -27.06 -2.62 -4.58
C ASN A 335 -26.28 -1.39 -5.06
N GLY A 336 -24.93 -1.48 -5.15
CA GLY A 336 -24.04 -0.40 -5.57
C GLY A 336 -24.02 0.83 -4.64
N LYS A 337 -24.70 0.79 -3.49
CA LYS A 337 -24.71 1.91 -2.55
C LYS A 337 -23.38 2.00 -1.84
N GLY A 338 -22.77 3.19 -1.87
CA GLY A 338 -21.45 3.42 -1.28
C GLY A 338 -20.33 2.66 -2.00
N ALA A 339 -20.53 2.26 -3.25
CA ALA A 339 -19.51 1.61 -4.08
C ALA A 339 -19.05 2.56 -5.20
N SER A 340 -17.74 2.69 -5.40
CA SER A 340 -17.12 3.42 -6.53
C SER A 340 -16.51 2.43 -7.51
N LYS A 341 -16.60 2.70 -8.81
CA LYS A 341 -15.91 1.94 -9.85
C LYS A 341 -15.08 2.85 -10.74
N PHE A 342 -13.80 2.52 -10.88
CA PHE A 342 -12.84 3.19 -11.73
C PHE A 342 -12.26 2.20 -12.74
N GLU A 343 -12.12 2.59 -14.00
CA GLU A 343 -11.50 1.79 -15.04
C GLU A 343 -10.16 2.43 -15.42
N ALA A 344 -9.06 1.69 -15.23
CA ALA A 344 -7.75 2.13 -15.69
C ALA A 344 -7.73 2.08 -17.22
N SER A 345 -7.31 3.20 -17.83
CA SER A 345 -7.23 3.42 -19.28
C SER A 345 -5.94 2.92 -19.89
#